data_AF-A0A1V1TII5-F1
#
_entry.id   AF-A0A1V1TII5-F1
#
_cell.length_a   1.000
_cell.length_b   1.000
_cell.length_c   1.000
_cell.angle_alpha   90.00
_cell.angle_beta   90.00
_cell.angle_gamma   90.00
#
_symmetry.space_group_name_H-M   'P 1'
#
loop_
_entity.id
_entity.type
_entity.pdbx_description
1 polymer ?
#
loop_
_entity_poly.entity_id
_entity_poly.type
_entity_poly.pdbx_seq_one_letter_code
_entity_poly.pdbx_strand_id
1 'polypeptide(L)'
;MSLNVLPNLDRPTFGVEVEFMIATLPDNNTIDPHKDVKDLPPVLRIPIHTGKTGYAIQRVRAVLEECFSDVSFATSPKFDGIHRDYRAWIVHSDPSVRGPRSGPYRFISVEIASPVQSASPDAFYAIRFAVSVITSKFRCMVNSSCGLHVHVGLGNERIPLEHIRRFASLSYAAEALLFTLHEPHRRVNDYCRSLRDYSYIANEGRGRNIENEMAHSKDEMLRIVEGETIGDCYGYIGRDIRHGEEPLSVRNDNVDQAHIDAFLETRQPGHFEPFTKPGDSRHTKLLPEISDRIPAAQPASSSTVAPPAEPARKRNIPRLRMPRFGLGELLALRRTLEEDVEIGRGAPPERINQLIKRGPGPGVFEVTEQLYSQPATCFISMLLDELYRPATNFENYSCYSLDPSSDRRTVEIRFGSGSLDAEWVATWAKIVVGLFRFALYASPSMFIDVLDGCDRADKEDGSYDVIDLLDDLGLFAEAEIAEKRLMANKDRWNLTFVEPES
;
A
#
# COMPACT_ATOMS: atom_id res chain seq x y z
N MET A 1 24.34 32.41 14.36
CA MET A 1 23.11 31.70 14.77
C MET A 1 22.35 31.35 13.51
N SER A 2 22.70 30.22 12.92
CA SER A 2 21.96 29.65 11.81
C SER A 2 20.67 29.08 12.38
N LEU A 3 19.53 29.49 11.84
CA LEU A 3 18.26 28.81 12.07
C LEU A 3 18.47 27.34 11.70
N ASN A 4 18.53 26.48 12.72
CA ASN A 4 18.48 25.04 12.54
C ASN A 4 17.12 24.74 11.91
N VAL A 5 17.15 24.60 10.59
CA VAL A 5 16.13 23.89 9.81
C VAL A 5 15.87 22.58 10.55
N LEU A 6 14.60 22.34 10.90
CA LEU A 6 14.12 21.06 11.41
C LEU A 6 14.87 19.92 10.69
N PRO A 7 15.44 18.93 11.41
CA PRO A 7 16.11 17.82 10.75
C PRO A 7 15.14 17.23 9.72
N ASN A 8 15.63 17.03 8.50
CA ASN A 8 14.91 16.50 7.33
C ASN A 8 13.62 15.76 7.72
N LEU A 9 12.45 16.35 7.45
CA LEU A 9 11.24 15.52 7.33
C LEU A 9 11.56 14.51 6.23
N ASP A 10 11.74 13.24 6.59
CA ASP A 10 12.08 12.18 5.65
C ASP A 10 11.12 12.23 4.48
N ARG A 11 11.64 12.52 3.29
CA ARG A 11 10.80 12.72 2.11
C ARG A 11 10.23 11.37 1.71
N PRO A 12 8.90 11.25 1.55
CA PRO A 12 8.28 10.02 1.09
C PRO A 12 8.90 9.57 -0.22
N THR A 13 9.35 8.33 -0.21
CA THR A 13 9.84 7.62 -1.39
C THR A 13 8.79 6.64 -1.86
N PHE A 14 8.81 6.34 -3.16
CA PHE A 14 7.92 5.37 -3.75
C PHE A 14 8.58 4.61 -4.90
N GLY A 15 7.98 3.46 -5.23
CA GLY A 15 8.26 2.70 -6.44
C GLY A 15 6.96 2.13 -7.00
N VAL A 16 6.94 1.81 -8.29
CA VAL A 16 5.76 1.29 -8.99
C VAL A 16 6.11 -0.01 -9.69
N GLU A 17 5.28 -1.03 -9.52
CA GLU A 17 5.34 -2.28 -10.27
C GLU A 17 4.17 -2.32 -11.26
N VAL A 18 4.48 -2.55 -12.55
CA VAL A 18 3.49 -2.65 -13.62
C VAL A 18 3.57 -4.04 -14.21
N GLU A 19 2.51 -4.82 -14.01
CA GLU A 19 2.36 -6.15 -14.58
C GLU A 19 1.62 -6.09 -15.93
N PHE A 20 2.14 -6.81 -16.90
CA PHE A 20 1.54 -6.94 -18.22
C PHE A 20 2.03 -8.19 -18.95
N MET A 21 1.53 -8.40 -20.16
CA MET A 21 1.97 -9.48 -21.02
C MET A 21 2.44 -8.95 -22.36
N ILE A 22 3.43 -9.62 -22.95
CA ILE A 22 3.89 -9.34 -24.31
C ILE A 22 3.43 -10.48 -25.23
N ALA A 23 2.80 -10.13 -26.34
CA ALA A 23 2.45 -11.06 -27.41
C ALA A 23 3.71 -11.46 -28.20
N THR A 24 3.84 -12.76 -28.46
CA THR A 24 5.04 -13.33 -29.09
C THR A 24 4.71 -14.35 -30.18
N LEU A 25 5.58 -14.44 -31.18
CA LEU A 25 5.59 -15.46 -32.23
C LEU A 25 6.96 -16.13 -32.32
N PRO A 26 7.05 -17.39 -32.76
CA PRO A 26 8.34 -17.98 -33.10
C PRO A 26 8.99 -17.26 -34.29
N ASP A 27 10.31 -17.13 -34.23
CA ASP A 27 11.11 -16.55 -35.31
C ASP A 27 11.42 -17.60 -36.39
N ASN A 28 10.38 -18.00 -37.13
CA ASN A 28 10.43 -19.07 -38.13
C ASN A 28 9.51 -18.78 -39.33
N ASN A 29 9.41 -17.52 -39.74
CA ASN A 29 8.49 -17.02 -40.77
C ASN A 29 6.99 -17.21 -40.44
N THR A 30 6.62 -17.45 -39.17
CA THR A 30 5.21 -17.40 -38.77
C THR A 30 4.62 -16.03 -39.09
N ILE A 31 3.54 -16.02 -39.87
CA ILE A 31 2.83 -14.80 -40.29
C ILE A 31 2.22 -14.14 -39.06
N ASP A 32 2.44 -12.83 -38.90
CA ASP A 32 1.71 -12.06 -37.89
C ASP A 32 0.26 -11.90 -38.36
N PRO A 33 -0.73 -12.50 -37.68
CA PRO A 33 -2.14 -12.44 -38.10
C PRO A 33 -2.71 -11.03 -38.06
N HIS A 34 -2.06 -10.10 -37.35
CA HIS A 34 -2.47 -8.70 -37.26
C HIS A 34 -1.44 -7.75 -37.90
N LYS A 35 -0.66 -8.24 -38.88
CA LYS A 35 0.33 -7.41 -39.59
C LYS A 35 -0.28 -6.17 -40.26
N ASP A 36 -1.56 -6.23 -40.64
CA ASP A 36 -2.26 -5.19 -41.38
C ASP A 36 -2.97 -4.18 -40.46
N VAL A 37 -2.92 -4.40 -39.13
CA VAL A 37 -3.49 -3.46 -38.15
C VAL A 37 -2.56 -2.26 -38.03
N LYS A 38 -3.06 -1.10 -38.44
CA LYS A 38 -2.33 0.16 -38.39
C LYS A 38 -1.99 0.54 -36.94
N ASP A 39 -0.80 1.11 -36.75
CA ASP A 39 -0.31 1.67 -35.48
C ASP A 39 -0.15 0.63 -34.35
N LEU A 40 -0.25 -0.67 -34.66
CA LEU A 40 -0.02 -1.75 -33.73
C LEU A 40 1.49 -2.01 -33.56
N PRO A 41 2.03 -2.01 -32.33
CA PRO A 41 3.43 -2.31 -32.10
C PRO A 41 3.85 -3.68 -32.67
N PRO A 42 5.13 -3.85 -33.03
CA PRO A 42 5.61 -5.11 -33.58
C PRO A 42 5.43 -6.25 -32.57
N VAL A 43 5.03 -7.41 -33.06
CA VAL A 43 5.02 -8.63 -32.25
C VAL A 43 6.45 -9.08 -31.96
N LEU A 44 6.73 -9.47 -30.72
CA LEU A 44 8.06 -9.94 -30.35
C LEU A 44 8.32 -11.33 -30.95
N ARG A 45 9.31 -11.44 -31.84
CA ARG A 45 9.72 -12.72 -32.42
C ARG A 45 10.79 -13.37 -31.55
N ILE A 46 10.53 -14.59 -31.10
CA ILE A 46 11.45 -15.34 -30.22
C ILE A 46 12.17 -16.42 -31.03
N PRO A 47 13.51 -16.46 -31.02
CA PRO A 47 14.27 -17.54 -31.64
C PRO A 47 13.89 -18.93 -31.10
N ILE A 48 13.79 -19.92 -32.00
CA ILE A 48 13.21 -21.26 -31.70
C ILE A 48 13.91 -21.99 -30.54
N HIS A 49 15.23 -21.78 -30.39
CA HIS A 49 16.07 -22.49 -29.43
C HIS A 49 16.43 -21.67 -28.18
N THR A 50 15.71 -20.57 -27.91
CA THR A 50 15.98 -19.70 -26.77
C THR A 50 14.90 -19.83 -25.70
N GLY A 51 15.30 -19.68 -24.42
CA GLY A 51 14.37 -19.56 -23.31
C GLY A 51 13.46 -18.34 -23.50
N LYS A 52 12.17 -18.58 -23.80
CA LYS A 52 11.21 -17.54 -24.21
C LYS A 52 11.08 -16.40 -23.20
N THR A 53 10.90 -16.75 -21.93
CA THR A 53 10.75 -15.78 -20.83
C THR A 53 12.00 -14.94 -20.65
N GLY A 54 13.17 -15.58 -20.55
CA GLY A 54 14.45 -14.88 -20.41
C GLY A 54 14.73 -13.93 -21.58
N TYR A 55 14.41 -14.35 -22.81
CA TYR A 55 14.56 -13.51 -23.99
C TYR A 55 13.67 -12.26 -23.92
N ALA A 56 12.38 -12.42 -23.63
CA ALA A 56 11.44 -11.29 -23.53
C ALA A 56 11.87 -10.30 -22.44
N ILE A 57 12.21 -10.79 -21.24
CA ILE A 57 12.72 -9.97 -20.13
C ILE A 57 13.95 -9.18 -20.57
N GLN A 58 14.91 -9.83 -21.23
CA GLN A 58 16.14 -9.17 -21.68
C GLN A 58 15.85 -8.09 -22.74
N ARG A 59 14.87 -8.30 -23.62
CA ARG A 59 14.48 -7.30 -24.63
C ARG A 59 13.81 -6.08 -23.98
N VAL A 60 12.94 -6.29 -23.01
CA VAL A 60 12.32 -5.19 -22.22
C VAL A 60 13.38 -4.43 -21.46
N ARG A 61 14.29 -5.15 -20.77
CA ARG A 61 15.41 -4.55 -20.04
C ARG A 61 16.29 -3.70 -20.94
N ALA A 62 16.66 -4.19 -22.12
CA ALA A 62 17.49 -3.44 -23.05
C ALA A 62 16.82 -2.13 -23.51
N VAL A 63 15.50 -2.12 -23.70
CA VAL A 63 14.76 -0.89 -24.05
C VAL A 63 14.78 0.12 -22.90
N LEU A 64 14.59 -0.33 -21.66
CA LEU A 64 14.67 0.55 -20.49
C LEU A 64 16.10 1.05 -20.28
N GLU A 65 17.11 0.18 -20.40
CA GLU A 65 18.52 0.57 -20.31
C GLU A 65 18.87 1.62 -21.37
N GLU A 66 18.49 1.43 -22.64
CA GLU A 66 18.72 2.42 -23.70
C GLU A 66 18.06 3.78 -23.41
N CYS A 67 16.88 3.78 -22.81
CA CYS A 67 16.13 5.00 -22.50
C CYS A 67 16.63 5.73 -21.24
N PHE A 68 17.22 5.01 -20.29
CA PHE A 68 17.57 5.52 -18.97
C PHE A 68 19.09 5.47 -18.67
N SER A 69 19.93 5.00 -19.59
CA SER A 69 21.40 4.97 -19.44
C SER A 69 22.05 6.35 -19.55
N ASP A 70 21.46 7.26 -20.34
CA ASP A 70 21.95 8.63 -20.47
C ASP A 70 21.42 9.49 -19.30
N VAL A 71 22.38 9.96 -18.51
CA VAL A 71 22.39 10.64 -17.20
C VAL A 71 21.28 11.68 -16.91
N SER A 72 20.42 12.07 -17.84
CA SER A 72 19.35 13.06 -17.64
C SER A 72 18.17 12.59 -16.76
N PHE A 73 17.80 11.31 -16.81
CA PHE A 73 16.78 10.71 -15.93
C PHE A 73 17.38 9.97 -14.73
N ALA A 74 18.67 9.67 -14.77
CA ALA A 74 19.40 8.99 -13.70
C ALA A 74 19.75 9.91 -12.52
N THR A 75 19.61 11.23 -12.68
CA THR A 75 19.86 12.21 -11.61
C THR A 75 18.57 12.58 -10.89
N SER A 76 17.92 11.62 -10.24
CA SER A 76 17.47 11.93 -8.89
C SER A 76 18.75 12.10 -8.07
N PRO A 77 18.91 13.14 -7.22
CA PRO A 77 20.11 13.29 -6.40
C PRO A 77 20.40 11.93 -5.77
N LYS A 78 21.68 11.48 -5.80
CA LYS A 78 22.11 10.26 -5.12
C LYS A 78 21.42 10.26 -3.76
N PHE A 79 20.37 9.47 -3.64
CA PHE A 79 19.60 9.46 -2.41
C PHE A 79 20.39 8.53 -1.52
N ASP A 80 21.29 9.12 -0.74
CA ASP A 80 21.92 8.47 0.40
C ASP A 80 20.75 8.00 1.27
N GLY A 81 20.46 6.71 1.24
CA GLY A 81 19.19 6.20 1.74
C GLY A 81 18.36 5.33 0.81
N ILE A 82 18.89 4.78 -0.29
CA ILE A 82 18.17 3.74 -1.07
C ILE A 82 19.07 2.52 -1.28
N HIS A 83 18.54 1.33 -0.99
CA HIS A 83 19.24 0.06 -1.21
C HIS A 83 19.63 -0.11 -2.69
N ARG A 84 20.82 -0.67 -2.96
CA ARG A 84 21.44 -0.65 -4.30
C ARG A 84 20.59 -1.33 -5.36
N ASP A 85 19.87 -2.37 -4.98
CA ASP A 85 19.08 -3.20 -5.88
C ASP A 85 17.85 -2.46 -6.43
N TYR A 86 17.38 -1.40 -5.76
CA TYR A 86 16.20 -0.63 -6.15
C TYR A 86 16.53 0.73 -6.80
N ARG A 87 17.76 0.91 -7.29
CA ARG A 87 18.21 2.17 -7.92
C ARG A 87 18.00 2.23 -9.42
N ALA A 88 17.64 1.11 -10.05
CA ALA A 88 17.47 0.97 -11.49
C ALA A 88 16.12 0.34 -11.80
N TRP A 89 15.70 0.45 -13.06
CA TRP A 89 14.54 -0.30 -13.54
C TRP A 89 14.81 -1.78 -13.47
N ILE A 90 13.88 -2.49 -12.85
CA ILE A 90 13.96 -3.94 -12.69
C ILE A 90 12.93 -4.56 -13.63
N VAL A 91 13.28 -5.70 -14.25
CA VAL A 91 12.39 -6.44 -15.13
C VAL A 91 12.41 -7.91 -14.73
N HIS A 92 11.22 -8.42 -14.42
CA HIS A 92 10.99 -9.79 -13.98
C HIS A 92 9.87 -10.46 -14.80
N SER A 93 9.73 -11.77 -14.64
CA SER A 93 8.52 -12.49 -15.04
C SER A 93 7.69 -12.68 -13.79
N ASP A 94 6.38 -12.42 -13.89
CA ASP A 94 5.45 -12.75 -12.82
C ASP A 94 4.65 -14.02 -13.17
N PRO A 95 4.86 -15.14 -12.47
CA PRO A 95 4.08 -16.37 -12.68
C PRO A 95 2.58 -16.24 -12.35
N SER A 96 2.18 -15.19 -11.64
CA SER A 96 0.80 -14.89 -11.27
C SER A 96 -0.01 -14.35 -12.44
N VAL A 97 0.63 -13.59 -13.33
CA VAL A 97 0.06 -13.05 -14.57
C VAL A 97 -0.01 -14.12 -15.65
N ARG A 98 -1.16 -14.26 -16.30
CA ARG A 98 -1.34 -15.23 -17.39
C ARG A 98 -2.15 -14.67 -18.55
N GLY A 99 -1.71 -15.01 -19.76
CA GLY A 99 -2.42 -14.65 -20.98
C GLY A 99 -3.46 -15.66 -21.42
N PRO A 100 -4.23 -15.32 -22.47
CA PRO A 100 -5.14 -16.22 -23.14
C PRO A 100 -4.46 -17.53 -23.52
N ARG A 101 -5.18 -18.65 -23.32
CA ARG A 101 -4.70 -20.00 -23.64
C ARG A 101 -4.79 -20.34 -25.11
N SER A 102 -5.78 -19.76 -25.77
CA SER A 102 -6.07 -19.92 -27.18
C SER A 102 -5.81 -18.61 -27.91
N GLY A 103 -5.47 -18.72 -29.18
CA GLY A 103 -5.20 -17.58 -30.04
C GLY A 103 -3.89 -17.75 -30.78
N PRO A 104 -3.58 -16.81 -31.68
CA PRO A 104 -2.43 -16.96 -32.57
C PRO A 104 -1.10 -16.54 -31.91
N TYR A 105 -1.15 -15.91 -30.73
CA TYR A 105 0.04 -15.48 -30.00
C TYR A 105 0.30 -16.35 -28.79
N ARG A 106 1.58 -16.43 -28.40
CA ARG A 106 1.98 -16.82 -27.05
C ARG A 106 2.24 -15.58 -26.23
N PHE A 107 1.80 -15.57 -24.99
CA PHE A 107 2.00 -14.44 -24.09
C PHE A 107 3.09 -14.76 -23.08
N ILE A 108 4.00 -13.81 -22.88
CA ILE A 108 5.00 -13.85 -21.82
C ILE A 108 4.61 -12.80 -20.79
N SER A 109 4.47 -13.23 -19.54
CA SER A 109 4.28 -12.34 -18.39
C SER A 109 5.54 -11.54 -18.15
N VAL A 110 5.37 -10.23 -17.94
CA VAL A 110 6.42 -9.29 -17.61
C VAL A 110 5.93 -8.36 -16.51
N GLU A 111 6.79 -8.14 -15.54
CA GLU A 111 6.65 -7.08 -14.55
C GLU A 111 7.85 -6.13 -14.71
N ILE A 112 7.57 -4.83 -14.75
CA ILE A 112 8.60 -3.80 -14.60
C ILE A 112 8.42 -3.11 -13.27
N ALA A 113 9.50 -2.94 -12.51
CA ALA A 113 9.51 -2.16 -11.30
C ALA A 113 10.39 -0.91 -11.49
N SER A 114 9.83 0.25 -11.15
CA SER A 114 10.57 1.51 -11.21
C SER A 114 11.66 1.54 -10.13
N PRO A 115 12.73 2.34 -10.34
CA PRO A 115 13.60 2.71 -9.23
C PRO A 115 12.79 3.33 -8.08
N VAL A 116 13.26 3.14 -6.84
CA VAL A 116 12.75 3.90 -5.70
C VAL A 116 13.21 5.35 -5.83
N GLN A 117 12.29 6.29 -5.71
CA GLN A 117 12.57 7.71 -5.85
C GLN A 117 11.73 8.54 -4.87
N SER A 118 12.21 9.73 -4.51
CA SER A 118 11.36 10.73 -3.86
C SER A 118 10.19 11.11 -4.77
N ALA A 119 9.03 11.40 -4.17
CA ALA A 119 7.88 11.94 -4.90
C ALA A 119 8.22 13.28 -5.56
N SER A 120 8.46 13.28 -6.86
CA SER A 120 8.80 14.47 -7.67
C SER A 120 8.11 14.42 -9.04
N PRO A 121 7.89 15.58 -9.70
CA PRO A 121 7.37 15.60 -11.07
C PRO A 121 8.17 14.73 -12.04
N ASP A 122 9.50 14.72 -11.93
CA ASP A 122 10.39 13.93 -12.79
C ASP A 122 10.23 12.43 -12.56
N ALA A 123 10.02 11.98 -11.31
CA ALA A 123 9.78 10.58 -10.99
C ALA A 123 8.48 10.08 -11.64
N PHE A 124 7.40 10.86 -11.52
CA PHE A 124 6.13 10.53 -12.16
C PHE A 124 6.24 10.59 -13.69
N TYR A 125 6.99 11.54 -14.25
CA TYR A 125 7.25 11.59 -15.69
C TYR A 125 8.04 10.36 -16.17
N ALA A 126 9.07 9.93 -15.44
CA ALA A 126 9.86 8.76 -15.79
C ALA A 126 8.99 7.49 -15.85
N ILE A 127 8.04 7.33 -14.94
CA ILE A 127 7.05 6.24 -14.96
C ILE A 127 6.17 6.33 -16.22
N ARG A 128 5.61 7.50 -16.52
CA ARG A 128 4.82 7.70 -17.75
C ARG A 128 5.62 7.36 -19.00
N PHE A 129 6.86 7.82 -19.04
CA PHE A 129 7.76 7.63 -20.17
C PHE A 129 8.09 6.14 -20.36
N ALA A 130 8.45 5.43 -19.29
CA ALA A 130 8.73 4.00 -19.34
C ALA A 130 7.53 3.20 -19.87
N VAL A 131 6.33 3.41 -19.33
CA VAL A 131 5.11 2.74 -19.80
C VAL A 131 4.86 3.05 -21.28
N SER A 132 4.96 4.34 -21.68
CA SER A 132 4.75 4.76 -23.07
C SER A 132 5.73 4.10 -24.02
N VAL A 133 7.03 4.08 -23.67
CA VAL A 133 8.07 3.44 -24.49
C VAL A 133 7.80 1.95 -24.62
N ILE A 134 7.52 1.25 -23.52
CA ILE A 134 7.22 -0.19 -23.55
C ILE A 134 6.02 -0.47 -24.46
N THR A 135 4.93 0.27 -24.31
CA THR A 135 3.74 0.10 -25.17
C THR A 135 3.97 0.49 -26.62
N SER A 136 4.98 1.32 -26.92
CA SER A 136 5.35 1.66 -28.30
C SER A 136 6.22 0.61 -28.98
N LYS A 137 7.01 -0.14 -28.20
CA LYS A 137 8.01 -1.10 -28.68
C LYS A 137 7.52 -2.53 -28.70
N PHE A 138 6.55 -2.85 -27.84
CA PHE A 138 6.04 -4.21 -27.66
C PHE A 138 4.53 -4.23 -27.78
N ARG A 139 4.00 -5.30 -28.37
CA ARG A 139 2.56 -5.56 -28.37
C ARG A 139 2.16 -6.09 -27.00
N CYS A 140 1.77 -5.17 -26.13
CA CYS A 140 1.42 -5.43 -24.74
C CYS A 140 -0.08 -5.64 -24.54
N MET A 141 -0.43 -6.32 -23.46
CA MET A 141 -1.81 -6.53 -23.03
C MET A 141 -1.87 -6.62 -21.50
N VAL A 142 -2.99 -6.20 -20.93
CA VAL A 142 -3.36 -6.39 -19.52
C VAL A 142 -4.70 -7.11 -19.45
N ASN A 143 -4.91 -7.86 -18.36
CA ASN A 143 -6.18 -8.48 -18.03
C ASN A 143 -6.35 -8.48 -16.50
N SER A 144 -7.37 -9.17 -16.00
CA SER A 144 -7.70 -9.24 -14.57
C SER A 144 -6.63 -9.93 -13.70
N SER A 145 -5.66 -10.64 -14.30
CA SER A 145 -4.50 -11.19 -13.57
C SER A 145 -3.38 -10.17 -13.36
N CYS A 146 -3.39 -9.04 -14.06
CA CYS A 146 -2.37 -8.00 -13.93
C CYS A 146 -2.71 -7.02 -12.79
N GLY A 147 -1.72 -6.71 -11.98
CA GLY A 147 -1.70 -5.68 -10.96
C GLY A 147 -0.95 -4.42 -11.38
N LEU A 148 -1.29 -3.32 -10.70
CA LEU A 148 -0.49 -2.11 -10.63
C LEU A 148 -0.21 -1.84 -9.15
N HIS A 149 1.03 -2.08 -8.73
CA HIS A 149 1.42 -1.95 -7.34
C HIS A 149 2.19 -0.65 -7.12
N VAL A 150 1.96 -0.03 -5.97
CA VAL A 150 2.71 1.16 -5.56
C VAL A 150 3.25 0.92 -4.16
N HIS A 151 4.57 0.98 -4.02
CA HIS A 151 5.26 0.85 -2.74
C HIS A 151 5.58 2.23 -2.20
N VAL A 152 5.28 2.48 -0.93
CA VAL A 152 5.60 3.75 -0.26
C VAL A 152 6.45 3.52 0.98
N GLY A 153 7.39 4.44 1.25
CA GLY A 153 8.34 4.32 2.36
C GLY A 153 9.13 5.60 2.60
N LEU A 154 10.16 5.52 3.45
CA LEU A 154 11.07 6.61 3.81
C LEU A 154 12.52 6.30 3.39
N GLY A 155 12.69 5.73 2.20
CA GLY A 155 14.00 5.26 1.71
C GLY A 155 14.54 4.11 2.57
N ASN A 156 15.74 4.31 3.14
CA ASN A 156 16.42 3.35 4.00
C ASN A 156 15.91 3.41 5.44
N GLU A 157 15.17 4.46 5.79
CA GLU A 157 14.56 4.55 7.11
C GLU A 157 13.25 3.76 7.15
N ARG A 158 12.98 3.11 8.28
CA ARG A 158 11.69 2.44 8.51
C ARG A 158 10.64 3.48 8.85
N ILE A 159 9.39 3.24 8.43
CA ILE A 159 8.28 4.11 8.81
C ILE A 159 8.03 3.98 10.33
N PRO A 160 8.07 5.08 11.10
CA PRO A 160 7.76 5.08 12.53
C PRO A 160 6.37 4.54 12.85
N LEU A 161 6.20 3.98 14.06
CA LEU A 161 4.92 3.41 14.52
C LEU A 161 3.74 4.37 14.38
N GLU A 162 3.90 5.63 14.78
CA GLU A 162 2.86 6.65 14.66
C GLU A 162 2.41 6.85 13.20
N HIS A 163 3.36 6.84 12.27
CA HIS A 163 3.09 6.96 10.85
C HIS A 163 2.43 5.70 10.27
N ILE A 164 2.81 4.50 10.74
CA ILE A 164 2.11 3.25 10.40
C ILE A 164 0.68 3.26 10.93
N ARG A 165 0.43 3.69 12.17
CA ARG A 165 -0.95 3.82 12.72
C ARG A 165 -1.82 4.71 11.86
N ARG A 166 -1.31 5.90 11.51
CA ARG A 166 -2.01 6.86 10.66
C ARG A 166 -2.26 6.30 9.27
N PHE A 167 -1.25 5.71 8.63
CA PHE A 167 -1.42 5.19 7.29
C PHE A 167 -2.34 3.96 7.25
N ALA A 168 -2.21 3.05 8.20
CA ALA A 168 -3.11 1.92 8.37
C ALA A 168 -4.57 2.34 8.56
N SER A 169 -4.82 3.31 9.45
CA SER A 169 -6.18 3.80 9.72
C SER A 169 -6.78 4.45 8.46
N LEU A 170 -5.99 5.28 7.77
CA LEU A 170 -6.42 5.90 6.51
C LEU A 170 -6.66 4.88 5.40
N SER A 171 -5.77 3.89 5.24
CA SER A 171 -5.92 2.82 4.25
C SER A 171 -7.17 1.99 4.50
N TYR A 172 -7.48 1.64 5.76
CA TYR A 172 -8.71 0.94 6.12
C TYR A 172 -9.95 1.81 5.81
N ALA A 173 -9.93 3.08 6.19
CA ALA A 173 -11.06 3.99 6.01
C ALA A 173 -11.36 4.28 4.53
N ALA A 174 -10.33 4.64 3.76
CA ALA A 174 -10.45 5.01 2.35
C ALA A 174 -10.63 3.81 1.41
N GLU A 175 -10.48 2.57 1.90
CA GLU A 175 -10.37 1.38 1.06
C GLU A 175 -11.53 1.26 0.06
N ALA A 176 -12.76 1.35 0.56
CA ALA A 176 -13.96 1.20 -0.25
C ALA A 176 -14.06 2.29 -1.32
N LEU A 177 -13.66 3.53 -0.98
CA LEU A 177 -13.63 4.65 -1.91
C LEU A 177 -12.60 4.40 -3.03
N LEU A 178 -11.39 3.97 -2.69
CA LEU A 178 -10.31 3.74 -3.65
C LEU A 178 -10.62 2.61 -4.63
N PHE A 179 -11.31 1.55 -4.21
CA PHE A 179 -11.77 0.49 -5.10
C PHE A 179 -12.68 1.00 -6.23
N THR A 180 -13.37 2.12 -6.06
CA THR A 180 -14.25 2.69 -7.09
C THR A 180 -13.50 3.26 -8.30
N LEU A 181 -12.19 3.49 -8.19
CA LEU A 181 -11.31 3.93 -9.29
C LEU A 181 -10.86 2.78 -10.21
N HIS A 182 -11.28 1.56 -9.90
CA HIS A 182 -10.85 0.32 -10.53
C HIS A 182 -12.04 -0.53 -10.99
N GLU A 183 -11.75 -1.55 -11.80
CA GLU A 183 -12.80 -2.44 -12.28
C GLU A 183 -13.42 -3.22 -11.09
N PRO A 184 -14.75 -3.36 -10.98
CA PRO A 184 -15.39 -3.90 -9.79
C PRO A 184 -14.91 -5.29 -9.36
N HIS A 185 -14.48 -6.13 -10.31
CA HIS A 185 -13.94 -7.45 -10.00
C HIS A 185 -12.65 -7.40 -9.17
N ARG A 186 -11.95 -6.25 -9.12
CA ARG A 186 -10.72 -6.09 -8.33
C ARG A 186 -10.96 -6.32 -6.85
N ARG A 187 -12.17 -6.00 -6.35
CA ARG A 187 -12.58 -6.22 -4.95
C ARG A 187 -12.67 -7.70 -4.56
N VAL A 188 -12.93 -8.58 -5.54
CA VAL A 188 -13.01 -10.04 -5.33
C VAL A 188 -11.77 -10.77 -5.83
N ASN A 189 -10.70 -10.04 -6.17
CA ASN A 189 -9.44 -10.63 -6.62
C ASN A 189 -8.62 -11.14 -5.42
N ASP A 190 -8.16 -12.38 -5.50
CA ASP A 190 -7.42 -13.08 -4.43
C ASP A 190 -6.01 -12.51 -4.19
N TYR A 191 -5.49 -11.70 -5.12
CA TYR A 191 -4.23 -10.98 -5.02
C TYR A 191 -4.40 -9.54 -4.52
N CYS A 192 -5.64 -9.11 -4.25
CA CYS A 192 -6.00 -7.75 -3.82
C CYS A 192 -7.14 -7.81 -2.79
N ARG A 193 -6.91 -8.48 -1.66
CA ARG A 193 -7.98 -8.70 -0.68
C ARG A 193 -8.24 -7.46 0.16
N SER A 194 -9.50 -7.03 0.24
CA SER A 194 -9.92 -5.90 1.07
C SER A 194 -9.58 -6.14 2.55
N LEU A 195 -8.91 -5.18 3.18
CA LEU A 195 -8.69 -5.13 4.62
C LEU A 195 -10.02 -5.15 5.37
N ARG A 196 -11.04 -4.44 4.89
CA ARG A 196 -12.37 -4.36 5.52
C ARG A 196 -13.16 -5.66 5.48
N ASP A 197 -12.87 -6.49 4.49
CA ASP A 197 -13.58 -7.74 4.28
C ASP A 197 -12.80 -8.92 4.91
N TYR A 198 -11.47 -8.93 4.82
CA TYR A 198 -10.67 -10.14 5.03
C TYR A 198 -9.63 -10.08 6.15
N SER A 199 -9.23 -8.90 6.64
CA SER A 199 -8.21 -8.81 7.71
C SER A 199 -8.67 -9.46 9.02
N TYR A 200 -7.72 -9.81 9.89
CA TYR A 200 -8.06 -10.27 11.25
C TYR A 200 -8.88 -9.23 12.01
N ILE A 201 -8.51 -7.95 11.94
CA ILE A 201 -9.26 -6.88 12.60
C ILE A 201 -10.71 -6.79 12.10
N ALA A 202 -10.95 -7.10 10.82
CA ALA A 202 -12.30 -7.13 10.27
C ALA A 202 -13.11 -8.36 10.71
N ASN A 203 -12.47 -9.52 10.80
CA ASN A 203 -13.14 -10.79 11.09
C ASN A 203 -13.36 -11.03 12.59
N GLU A 204 -12.47 -10.52 13.42
CA GLU A 204 -12.37 -10.89 14.84
C GLU A 204 -12.43 -9.67 15.75
N GLY A 205 -12.93 -8.55 15.21
CA GLY A 205 -12.91 -7.19 15.73
C GLY A 205 -13.45 -6.94 17.15
N ARG A 206 -13.72 -7.98 17.94
CA ARG A 206 -13.83 -7.91 19.40
C ARG A 206 -13.20 -9.15 20.05
N GLY A 207 -12.07 -8.95 20.74
CA GLY A 207 -11.67 -9.83 21.83
C GLY A 207 -10.68 -10.95 21.52
N ARG A 208 -10.06 -11.01 20.34
CA ARG A 208 -8.81 -11.78 20.24
C ARG A 208 -7.72 -11.09 21.02
N ASN A 209 -7.28 -11.74 22.10
CA ASN A 209 -6.11 -11.30 22.82
C ASN A 209 -4.88 -11.66 21.99
N ILE A 210 -4.54 -10.79 21.04
CA ILE A 210 -3.35 -10.91 20.21
C ILE A 210 -2.08 -11.02 21.05
N GLU A 211 -2.06 -10.45 22.26
CA GLU A 211 -0.94 -10.63 23.19
C GLU A 211 -0.73 -12.10 23.63
N ASN A 212 -1.77 -12.96 23.54
CA ASN A 212 -1.67 -14.38 23.82
C ASN A 212 -1.37 -15.25 22.57
N GLU A 213 -1.73 -14.78 21.37
CA GLU A 213 -1.46 -15.50 20.10
C GLU A 213 -0.09 -15.14 19.51
N MET A 214 0.31 -13.86 19.63
CA MET A 214 1.71 -13.48 19.59
C MET A 214 2.29 -13.90 20.93
N ALA A 215 2.83 -15.12 21.02
CA ALA A 215 3.77 -15.43 22.06
C ALA A 215 5.01 -14.51 21.90
N HIS A 216 4.89 -13.24 22.24
CA HIS A 216 5.98 -12.44 22.79
C HIS A 216 6.24 -12.92 24.21
N SER A 217 6.21 -14.23 24.45
CA SER A 217 6.46 -14.75 25.77
C SER A 217 7.80 -14.16 26.18
N LYS A 218 7.86 -13.56 27.37
CA LYS A 218 9.13 -13.14 27.95
C LYS A 218 10.16 -14.28 27.84
N ASP A 219 9.69 -15.53 27.86
CA ASP A 219 10.45 -16.76 27.68
C ASP A 219 11.05 -16.96 26.26
N GLU A 220 10.47 -16.40 25.19
CA GLU A 220 11.04 -16.49 23.82
C GLU A 220 11.96 -15.34 23.45
N MET A 221 11.79 -14.13 24.01
CA MET A 221 12.89 -13.14 24.03
C MET A 221 14.09 -13.65 24.86
N LEU A 222 13.85 -14.58 25.79
CA LEU A 222 14.86 -15.21 26.66
C LEU A 222 15.50 -16.48 26.05
N ARG A 223 15.07 -16.98 24.88
CA ARG A 223 15.71 -18.12 24.18
C ARG A 223 17.05 -17.79 23.51
N ILE A 224 17.66 -16.66 23.87
CA ILE A 224 19.09 -16.41 23.62
C ILE A 224 19.98 -17.25 24.56
N VAL A 225 19.40 -17.98 25.51
CA VAL A 225 20.10 -18.96 26.35
C VAL A 225 19.85 -20.36 25.77
N GLU A 226 20.92 -21.05 25.33
CA GLU A 226 20.98 -22.44 24.80
C GLU A 226 21.11 -22.65 23.27
N GLY A 227 21.59 -21.65 22.51
CA GLY A 227 22.36 -21.93 21.29
C GLY A 227 21.60 -22.42 20.04
N GLU A 228 20.27 -22.39 20.02
CA GLU A 228 19.46 -22.60 18.80
C GLU A 228 18.50 -21.41 18.56
N THR A 229 18.72 -20.66 17.48
CA THR A 229 17.91 -19.49 17.07
C THR A 229 16.56 -19.92 16.50
N ILE A 230 15.49 -19.73 17.25
CA ILE A 230 14.10 -19.83 16.78
C ILE A 230 13.49 -18.42 16.81
N GLY A 231 13.59 -17.71 15.68
CA GLY A 231 12.74 -16.59 15.26
C GLY A 231 12.44 -15.48 16.28
N ASP A 232 13.43 -14.67 16.63
CA ASP A 232 13.25 -13.50 17.50
C ASP A 232 12.37 -12.44 16.82
N CYS A 233 11.29 -12.01 17.50
CA CYS A 233 10.53 -10.85 17.07
C CYS A 233 11.33 -9.57 17.37
N TYR A 234 11.75 -8.84 16.33
CA TYR A 234 12.42 -7.53 16.45
C TYR A 234 11.44 -6.39 16.82
N GLY A 235 10.52 -6.65 17.76
CA GLY A 235 9.52 -5.69 18.22
C GLY A 235 10.15 -4.38 18.69
N TYR A 236 11.36 -4.43 19.27
CA TYR A 236 12.23 -3.29 19.60
C TYR A 236 12.29 -2.24 18.47
N ILE A 237 12.47 -2.70 17.23
CA ILE A 237 12.59 -1.83 16.06
C ILE A 237 11.24 -1.18 15.73
N GLY A 238 10.15 -1.94 15.82
CA GLY A 238 8.79 -1.47 15.53
C GLY A 238 8.12 -0.65 16.63
N ARG A 239 8.79 -0.40 17.77
CA ARG A 239 8.25 0.41 18.88
C ARG A 239 8.32 1.90 18.59
N ASP A 240 7.50 2.66 19.32
CA ASP A 240 7.44 4.11 19.21
C ASP A 240 8.79 4.81 19.47
N ILE A 241 8.95 6.00 18.87
CA ILE A 241 10.12 6.88 19.01
C ILE A 241 9.72 8.04 19.91
N ARG A 242 10.28 8.11 21.11
CA ARG A 242 10.03 9.25 22.01
C ARG A 242 10.80 10.48 21.54
N HIS A 243 10.31 11.66 21.93
CA HIS A 243 10.99 12.90 21.62
C HIS A 243 12.45 12.88 22.11
N GLY A 244 13.39 13.22 21.22
CA GLY A 244 14.82 13.24 21.53
C GLY A 244 15.55 11.91 21.34
N GLU A 245 14.86 10.88 20.83
CA GLU A 245 15.51 9.63 20.44
C GLU A 245 16.10 9.66 19.04
N GLU A 246 17.08 8.79 18.84
CA GLU A 246 17.68 8.54 17.54
C GLU A 246 16.68 7.85 16.57
N PRO A 247 16.89 7.99 15.24
CA PRO A 247 16.07 7.32 14.23
C PRO A 247 16.09 5.77 14.32
N LEU A 248 15.15 5.11 13.64
CA LEU A 248 15.04 3.64 13.67
C LEU A 248 16.22 2.95 12.97
N SER A 249 16.90 3.61 12.04
CA SER A 249 18.17 3.15 11.48
C SER A 249 19.22 2.86 12.57
N VAL A 250 19.33 3.74 13.58
CA VAL A 250 20.22 3.50 14.72
C VAL A 250 19.77 2.28 15.52
N ARG A 251 18.46 2.01 15.65
CA ARG A 251 17.97 0.79 16.29
C ARG A 251 18.31 -0.47 15.47
N ASN A 252 18.21 -0.40 14.14
CA ASN A 252 18.62 -1.52 13.26
C ASN A 252 20.10 -1.86 13.42
N ASP A 253 20.95 -0.85 13.61
CA ASP A 253 22.40 -1.04 13.79
C ASP A 253 22.78 -1.53 15.20
N ASN A 254 21.87 -1.46 16.17
CA ASN A 254 22.13 -1.77 17.58
C ASN A 254 21.07 -2.74 18.13
N VAL A 255 21.15 -4.00 17.69
CA VAL A 255 20.25 -5.10 18.08
C VAL A 255 20.87 -6.10 19.07
N ASP A 256 22.01 -5.78 19.68
CA ASP A 256 22.55 -6.60 20.76
C ASP A 256 21.69 -6.50 22.03
N GLN A 257 21.75 -7.54 22.85
CA GLN A 257 20.90 -7.69 24.03
C GLN A 257 21.01 -6.51 25.01
N ALA A 258 22.22 -5.93 25.19
CA ALA A 258 22.41 -4.83 26.12
C ALA A 258 21.64 -3.57 25.68
N HIS A 259 21.63 -3.26 24.39
CA HIS A 259 20.83 -2.15 23.84
C HIS A 259 19.33 -2.40 23.98
N ILE A 260 18.88 -3.64 23.72
CA ILE A 260 17.47 -4.00 23.86
C ILE A 260 17.02 -3.89 25.32
N ASP A 261 17.81 -4.40 26.27
CA ASP A 261 17.49 -4.35 27.70
C ASP A 261 17.39 -2.91 28.20
N ALA A 262 18.37 -2.05 27.84
CA ALA A 262 18.34 -0.63 28.18
C ALA A 262 17.11 0.08 27.58
N PHE A 263 16.71 -0.30 26.36
CA PHE A 263 15.49 0.24 25.76
C PHE A 263 14.24 -0.19 26.53
N LEU A 264 14.12 -1.48 26.85
CA LEU A 264 12.98 -2.03 27.59
C LEU A 264 12.86 -1.45 29.00
N GLU A 265 13.98 -1.11 29.64
CA GLU A 265 14.00 -0.41 30.93
C GLU A 265 13.32 0.97 30.82
N THR A 266 13.71 1.80 29.85
CA THR A 266 13.10 3.12 29.64
C THR A 266 11.63 3.04 29.22
N ARG A 267 11.12 1.85 28.85
CA ARG A 267 9.73 1.60 28.41
C ARG A 267 8.83 1.08 29.53
N GLN A 268 9.38 0.85 30.72
CA GLN A 268 8.56 0.50 31.86
C GLN A 268 7.64 1.66 32.26
N PRO A 269 6.46 1.38 32.84
CA PRO A 269 5.60 2.42 33.40
C PRO A 269 6.37 3.34 34.35
N GLY A 270 6.14 4.65 34.26
CA GLY A 270 6.83 5.66 35.08
C GLY A 270 8.16 6.18 34.50
N HIS A 271 8.69 5.55 33.44
CA HIS A 271 9.85 6.04 32.68
C HIS A 271 9.38 6.86 31.48
N PHE A 272 9.74 8.14 31.44
CA PHE A 272 9.35 9.11 30.41
C PHE A 272 10.54 9.65 29.61
N GLU A 273 11.74 9.30 30.03
CA GLU A 273 12.98 9.69 29.38
C GLU A 273 13.10 9.08 27.98
N PRO A 274 13.81 9.77 27.07
CA PRO A 274 14.24 9.20 25.80
C PRO A 274 15.16 8.01 26.05
N PHE A 275 15.17 7.04 25.14
CA PHE A 275 16.08 5.89 25.15
C PHE A 275 17.54 6.35 25.32
N THR A 276 18.20 5.80 26.33
CA THR A 276 19.63 6.00 26.61
C THR A 276 20.41 4.73 26.29
N LYS A 277 21.58 4.87 25.66
CA LYS A 277 22.44 3.75 25.30
C LYS A 277 22.99 3.05 26.56
N PRO A 278 23.37 1.77 26.48
CA PRO A 278 24.00 1.06 27.59
C PRO A 278 25.21 1.83 28.15
N GLY A 279 25.25 2.01 29.47
CA GLY A 279 26.35 2.70 30.17
C GLY A 279 26.25 4.23 30.19
N ASP A 280 25.20 4.83 29.63
CA ASP A 280 24.94 6.26 29.72
C ASP A 280 24.38 6.64 31.11
N SER A 281 25.08 7.51 31.83
CA SER A 281 24.76 7.88 33.21
C SER A 281 23.68 8.96 33.34
N ARG A 282 22.98 9.31 32.26
CA ARG A 282 21.83 10.25 32.25
C ARG A 282 20.57 9.76 32.98
N HIS A 283 20.70 8.86 33.96
CA HIS A 283 19.61 8.46 34.85
C HIS A 283 19.18 9.66 35.70
N THR A 284 18.09 10.31 35.31
CA THR A 284 17.40 11.27 36.18
C THR A 284 16.37 10.51 36.98
N LYS A 285 16.35 10.76 38.30
CA LYS A 285 15.52 10.09 39.31
C LYS A 285 14.10 9.85 38.78
N LEU A 286 13.59 8.62 38.96
CA LEU A 286 12.16 8.33 38.92
C LEU A 286 11.41 9.51 39.55
N LEU A 287 10.53 10.15 38.79
CA LEU A 287 9.63 11.12 39.39
C LEU A 287 8.91 10.39 40.53
N PRO A 288 8.82 10.98 41.74
CA PRO A 288 8.15 10.32 42.85
C PRO A 288 6.77 9.88 42.39
N GLU A 289 6.36 8.67 42.77
CA GLU A 289 5.07 8.08 42.42
C GLU A 289 4.00 9.17 42.45
N ILE A 290 3.51 9.54 41.27
CA ILE A 290 2.28 10.30 41.18
C ILE A 290 1.22 9.27 41.58
N SER A 291 0.93 9.22 42.89
CA SER A 291 -0.21 8.50 43.47
C SER A 291 -1.39 8.60 42.51
N ASP A 292 -2.06 7.47 42.26
CA ASP A 292 -3.22 7.19 41.39
C ASP A 292 -4.41 8.17 41.48
N ARG A 293 -4.13 9.45 41.37
CA ARG A 293 -5.04 10.58 41.42
C ARG A 293 -4.77 11.47 40.23
N ILE A 294 -4.61 10.86 39.06
CA ILE A 294 -5.20 11.46 37.88
C ILE A 294 -6.69 11.14 38.04
N PRO A 295 -7.55 12.08 38.47
CA PRO A 295 -8.99 11.83 38.35
C PRO A 295 -9.22 11.40 36.90
N ALA A 296 -9.90 10.27 36.71
CA ALA A 296 -10.35 9.84 35.40
C ALA A 296 -10.81 11.09 34.66
N ALA A 297 -10.17 11.40 33.53
CA ALA A 297 -10.57 12.57 32.75
C ALA A 297 -12.07 12.48 32.63
N GLN A 298 -12.79 13.46 33.20
CA GLN A 298 -14.23 13.50 33.03
C GLN A 298 -14.44 13.45 31.52
N PRO A 299 -15.31 12.56 31.00
CA PRO A 299 -15.65 12.59 29.59
C PRO A 299 -15.95 14.05 29.28
N ALA A 300 -15.21 14.61 28.33
CA ALA A 300 -15.38 16.01 27.96
C ALA A 300 -16.87 16.27 27.85
N SER A 301 -17.37 17.25 28.61
CA SER A 301 -18.78 17.64 28.57
C SER A 301 -19.19 17.68 27.10
N SER A 302 -20.23 16.92 26.74
CA SER A 302 -20.67 16.75 25.35
C SER A 302 -20.59 18.08 24.65
N SER A 303 -19.51 18.26 23.89
CA SER A 303 -19.29 19.48 23.15
C SER A 303 -20.38 19.44 22.10
N THR A 304 -21.41 20.26 22.28
CA THR A 304 -22.42 20.53 21.25
C THR A 304 -21.80 21.38 20.14
N VAL A 305 -20.60 21.01 19.70
CA VAL A 305 -20.14 21.37 18.37
C VAL A 305 -21.09 20.64 17.47
N ALA A 306 -21.95 21.40 16.80
CA ALA A 306 -22.74 20.88 15.70
C ALA A 306 -21.80 20.04 14.83
N PRO A 307 -22.24 18.86 14.35
CA PRO A 307 -21.44 18.09 13.41
C PRO A 307 -20.93 19.05 12.33
N PRO A 308 -19.65 18.97 11.93
CA PRO A 308 -19.14 19.83 10.88
C PRO A 308 -20.12 19.75 9.71
N ALA A 309 -20.53 20.93 9.22
CA ALA A 309 -21.49 21.00 8.12
C ALA A 309 -21.00 20.08 7.01
N GLU A 310 -21.91 19.29 6.42
CA GLU A 310 -21.52 18.38 5.34
C GLU A 310 -20.71 19.16 4.30
N PRO A 311 -19.50 18.69 3.96
CA PRO A 311 -18.65 19.43 3.04
C PRO A 311 -19.43 19.59 1.75
N ALA A 312 -19.70 20.83 1.33
CA ALA A 312 -20.39 21.08 0.08
C ALA A 312 -19.51 20.58 -1.07
N ARG A 313 -20.10 19.79 -1.98
CA ARG A 313 -19.42 19.28 -3.17
C ARG A 313 -18.86 20.46 -3.97
N LYS A 314 -17.54 20.52 -4.14
CA LYS A 314 -16.86 21.62 -4.87
C LYS A 314 -16.87 21.43 -6.38
N ARG A 315 -17.08 20.19 -6.85
CA ARG A 315 -16.89 19.79 -8.25
C ARG A 315 -18.23 19.48 -8.92
N ASN A 316 -18.33 19.67 -10.23
CA ASN A 316 -19.59 19.57 -10.97
C ASN A 316 -20.12 18.14 -11.13
N ILE A 317 -19.25 17.13 -11.00
CA ILE A 317 -19.68 15.73 -11.06
C ILE A 317 -20.51 15.41 -9.81
N PRO A 318 -21.71 14.83 -9.95
CA PRO A 318 -22.50 14.39 -8.81
C PRO A 318 -21.71 13.36 -7.99
N ARG A 319 -22.07 13.21 -6.72
CA ARG A 319 -21.39 12.23 -5.87
C ARG A 319 -21.69 10.82 -6.30
N LEU A 320 -20.67 9.98 -6.28
CA LEU A 320 -20.82 8.56 -6.55
C LEU A 320 -21.64 7.89 -5.45
N ARG A 321 -22.60 7.05 -5.85
CA ARG A 321 -23.28 6.14 -4.92
C ARG A 321 -22.33 4.97 -4.65
N MET A 322 -22.01 4.72 -3.38
CA MET A 322 -21.05 3.69 -3.02
C MET A 322 -21.51 2.30 -3.49
N PRO A 323 -20.70 1.57 -4.29
CA PRO A 323 -21.08 0.23 -4.74
C PRO A 323 -21.20 -0.75 -3.56
N ARG A 324 -22.42 -1.26 -3.35
CA ARG A 324 -22.72 -2.30 -2.35
C ARG A 324 -23.11 -3.57 -3.10
N PHE A 325 -22.32 -4.64 -2.93
CA PHE A 325 -22.53 -5.89 -3.65
C PHE A 325 -23.13 -6.96 -2.74
N GLY A 326 -24.24 -7.54 -3.16
CA GLY A 326 -24.80 -8.74 -2.55
C GLY A 326 -24.02 -10.00 -2.97
N LEU A 327 -24.34 -11.14 -2.34
CA LEU A 327 -23.68 -12.43 -2.63
C LEU A 327 -23.72 -12.79 -4.12
N GLY A 328 -24.89 -12.65 -4.76
CA GLY A 328 -25.05 -12.97 -6.17
C GLY A 328 -24.16 -12.13 -7.09
N GLU A 329 -23.99 -10.85 -6.77
CA GLU A 329 -23.16 -9.91 -7.52
C GLU A 329 -21.68 -10.18 -7.30
N LEU A 330 -21.24 -10.41 -6.05
CA LEU A 330 -19.85 -10.78 -5.76
C LEU A 330 -19.45 -12.10 -6.45
N LEU A 331 -20.35 -13.10 -6.45
CA LEU A 331 -20.13 -14.35 -7.18
C LEU A 331 -20.12 -14.15 -8.70
N ALA A 332 -20.88 -13.19 -9.24
CA ALA A 332 -20.84 -12.84 -10.65
C ALA A 332 -19.51 -12.18 -11.04
N LEU A 333 -19.06 -11.19 -10.26
CA LEU A 333 -17.76 -10.54 -10.44
C LEU A 333 -16.61 -11.56 -10.35
N ARG A 334 -16.71 -12.51 -9.41
CA ARG A 334 -15.76 -13.61 -9.28
C ARG A 334 -15.71 -14.47 -10.54
N ARG A 335 -16.84 -14.81 -11.14
CA ARG A 335 -16.88 -15.61 -12.38
C ARG A 335 -16.19 -14.89 -13.54
N THR A 336 -16.34 -13.56 -13.64
CA THR A 336 -15.61 -12.77 -14.65
C THR A 336 -14.09 -12.95 -14.55
N LEU A 337 -13.54 -13.04 -13.33
CA LEU A 337 -12.10 -13.32 -13.13
C LEU A 337 -11.69 -14.71 -13.65
N GLU A 338 -12.52 -15.73 -13.41
CA GLU A 338 -12.26 -17.12 -13.82
C GLU A 338 -12.40 -17.31 -15.34
N GLU A 339 -13.35 -16.60 -15.96
CA GLU A 339 -13.59 -16.61 -17.40
C GLU A 339 -12.49 -15.86 -18.16
N ASP A 340 -11.98 -14.76 -17.62
CA ASP A 340 -10.88 -13.98 -18.20
C ASP A 340 -9.55 -14.77 -18.20
N VAL A 341 -9.29 -15.55 -17.13
CA VAL A 341 -8.07 -16.33 -16.97
C VAL A 341 -8.37 -17.51 -16.04
N GLU A 342 -8.01 -18.76 -16.41
CA GLU A 342 -8.21 -19.94 -15.54
C GLU A 342 -7.49 -19.83 -14.15
N ILE A 343 -6.68 -18.77 -13.92
CA ILE A 343 -5.89 -18.48 -12.71
C ILE A 343 -6.04 -17.02 -12.22
N GLY A 344 -6.88 -16.20 -12.83
CA GLY A 344 -7.40 -15.00 -12.17
C GLY A 344 -8.20 -15.49 -10.96
N ARG A 345 -7.52 -15.69 -9.83
CA ARG A 345 -8.16 -16.32 -8.67
C ARG A 345 -9.06 -15.26 -8.09
N GLY A 346 -10.36 -15.42 -8.31
CA GLY A 346 -11.30 -14.77 -7.42
C GLY A 346 -11.25 -15.43 -6.04
N ALA A 347 -11.59 -14.67 -5.00
CA ALA A 347 -11.65 -15.18 -3.65
C ALA A 347 -12.48 -16.49 -3.59
N PRO A 348 -12.09 -17.50 -2.78
CA PRO A 348 -12.85 -18.74 -2.64
C PRO A 348 -14.34 -18.48 -2.34
N PRO A 349 -15.30 -19.15 -3.00
CA PRO A 349 -16.73 -18.92 -2.78
C PRO A 349 -17.15 -19.05 -1.31
N GLU A 350 -16.52 -19.96 -0.56
CA GLU A 350 -16.75 -20.16 0.87
C GLU A 350 -16.44 -18.90 1.66
N ARG A 351 -15.39 -18.18 1.29
CA ARG A 351 -14.99 -16.91 1.93
C ARG A 351 -15.94 -15.78 1.60
N ILE A 352 -16.40 -15.68 0.34
CA ILE A 352 -17.43 -14.69 -0.04
C ILE A 352 -18.73 -14.97 0.75
N ASN A 353 -19.11 -16.24 0.87
CA ASN A 353 -20.25 -16.64 1.69
C ASN A 353 -20.06 -16.30 3.17
N GLN A 354 -18.86 -16.49 3.73
CA GLN A 354 -18.54 -16.11 5.10
C GLN A 354 -18.63 -14.60 5.31
N LEU A 355 -18.07 -13.81 4.38
CA LEU A 355 -18.14 -12.35 4.40
C LEU A 355 -19.59 -11.85 4.47
N ILE A 356 -20.45 -12.35 3.58
CA ILE A 356 -21.86 -11.97 3.54
C ILE A 356 -22.59 -12.39 4.82
N LYS A 357 -22.30 -13.58 5.36
CA LYS A 357 -22.90 -14.06 6.62
C LYS A 357 -22.45 -13.26 7.84
N ARG A 358 -21.17 -12.86 7.89
CA ARG A 358 -20.60 -12.04 8.95
C ARG A 358 -21.28 -10.66 9.00
N GLY A 359 -21.62 -10.12 7.82
CA GLY A 359 -22.11 -8.76 7.71
C GLY A 359 -20.99 -7.72 7.75
N PRO A 360 -21.32 -6.44 7.93
CA PRO A 360 -20.33 -5.37 7.95
C PRO A 360 -19.31 -5.59 9.07
N GLY A 361 -18.04 -5.33 8.77
CA GLY A 361 -16.97 -5.34 9.76
C GLY A 361 -17.07 -4.15 10.74
N PRO A 362 -16.09 -4.01 11.64
CA PRO A 362 -16.01 -2.86 12.55
C PRO A 362 -15.97 -1.52 11.78
N GLY A 363 -16.45 -0.46 12.44
CA GLY A 363 -16.45 0.89 11.87
C GLY A 363 -15.05 1.49 11.78
N VAL A 364 -14.90 2.59 11.02
CA VAL A 364 -13.60 3.25 10.81
C VAL A 364 -12.93 3.64 12.12
N PHE A 365 -13.67 4.26 13.04
CA PHE A 365 -13.13 4.72 14.32
C PHE A 365 -12.86 3.58 15.32
N GLU A 366 -13.65 2.49 15.29
CA GLU A 366 -13.41 1.29 16.10
C GLU A 366 -12.08 0.63 15.69
N VAL A 367 -11.82 0.53 14.38
CA VAL A 367 -10.54 0.03 13.86
C VAL A 367 -9.39 0.99 14.18
N THR A 368 -9.61 2.29 14.00
CA THR A 368 -8.59 3.31 14.30
C THR A 368 -8.17 3.22 15.77
N GLU A 369 -9.11 3.13 16.70
CA GLU A 369 -8.81 2.96 18.14
C GLU A 369 -7.96 1.71 18.39
N GLN A 370 -8.33 0.57 17.81
CA GLN A 370 -7.58 -0.69 17.94
C GLN A 370 -6.17 -0.60 17.34
N LEU A 371 -5.99 0.09 16.21
CA LEU A 371 -4.66 0.27 15.60
C LEU A 371 -3.77 1.17 16.48
N TYR A 372 -4.32 2.24 17.05
CA TYR A 372 -3.58 3.13 17.93
C TYR A 372 -3.24 2.51 19.29
N SER A 373 -4.05 1.57 19.76
CA SER A 373 -3.74 0.81 21.00
C SER A 373 -2.56 -0.14 20.82
N GLN A 374 -2.12 -0.41 19.58
CA GLN A 374 -1.04 -1.37 19.35
C GLN A 374 0.32 -0.82 19.73
N PRO A 375 1.16 -1.59 20.44
CA PRO A 375 2.40 -1.09 20.98
C PRO A 375 3.57 -1.08 19.99
N ALA A 376 3.49 -1.80 18.86
CA ALA A 376 4.52 -1.86 17.82
C ALA A 376 3.92 -2.14 16.42
N THR A 377 4.69 -1.86 15.36
CA THR A 377 4.23 -2.02 13.98
C THR A 377 3.87 -3.46 13.61
N CYS A 378 4.52 -4.45 14.22
CA CYS A 378 4.27 -5.86 13.96
C CYS A 378 2.87 -6.31 14.39
N PHE A 379 2.33 -5.75 15.46
CA PHE A 379 0.94 -5.99 15.87
C PHE A 379 -0.05 -5.41 14.86
N ILE A 380 0.21 -4.21 14.34
CA ILE A 380 -0.60 -3.58 13.30
C ILE A 380 -0.55 -4.40 12.01
N SER A 381 0.65 -4.81 11.60
CA SER A 381 0.85 -5.70 10.46
C SER A 381 0.00 -6.95 10.60
N MET A 382 0.07 -7.62 11.76
CA MET A 382 -0.71 -8.84 12.00
C MET A 382 -2.22 -8.60 12.05
N LEU A 383 -2.70 -7.51 12.67
CA LEU A 383 -4.13 -7.18 12.71
C LEU A 383 -4.72 -6.96 11.31
N LEU A 384 -3.94 -6.33 10.43
CA LEU A 384 -4.36 -5.99 9.08
C LEU A 384 -4.06 -7.09 8.08
N ASP A 385 -3.15 -7.99 8.42
CA ASP A 385 -2.87 -9.15 7.61
C ASP A 385 -4.08 -10.09 7.62
N GLU A 386 -4.18 -10.81 6.53
CA GLU A 386 -4.85 -12.09 6.44
C GLU A 386 -3.83 -12.93 5.70
N LEU A 387 -3.59 -14.17 6.12
CA LEU A 387 -2.48 -15.05 5.69
C LEU A 387 -2.10 -15.07 4.18
N TYR A 388 -2.85 -14.43 3.26
CA TYR A 388 -2.43 -14.12 1.90
C TYR A 388 -2.96 -12.76 1.35
N ARG A 389 -2.05 -11.90 0.88
CA ARG A 389 -2.20 -10.85 -0.16
C ARG A 389 -3.29 -9.75 0.03
N PRO A 390 -3.20 -8.94 1.09
CA PRO A 390 -4.08 -7.80 1.29
C PRO A 390 -3.88 -6.70 0.23
N ALA A 391 -4.90 -5.88 0.01
CA ALA A 391 -4.90 -4.76 -0.92
C ALA A 391 -3.98 -3.61 -0.46
N THR A 392 -3.76 -3.49 0.85
CA THR A 392 -2.67 -2.73 1.46
C THR A 392 -1.86 -3.69 2.32
N ASN A 393 -0.60 -3.93 1.96
CA ASN A 393 0.26 -4.93 2.57
C ASN A 393 1.30 -4.29 3.51
N PHE A 394 1.17 -4.61 4.80
CA PHE A 394 2.06 -4.20 5.88
C PHE A 394 3.05 -5.31 6.29
N GLU A 395 3.19 -6.40 5.52
CA GLU A 395 4.04 -7.57 5.85
C GLU A 395 5.49 -7.19 6.14
N ASN A 396 6.04 -6.18 5.45
CA ASN A 396 7.41 -5.68 5.70
C ASN A 396 7.60 -5.06 7.10
N TYR A 397 6.51 -4.88 7.85
CA TYR A 397 6.49 -4.40 9.23
C TYR A 397 6.09 -5.49 10.24
N SER A 398 5.96 -6.75 9.79
CA SER A 398 5.75 -7.93 10.63
C SER A 398 6.99 -8.29 11.46
N CYS A 399 6.82 -9.17 12.45
CA CYS A 399 7.92 -9.61 13.32
C CYS A 399 9.13 -10.15 12.55
N TYR A 400 8.88 -10.90 11.47
CA TYR A 400 9.93 -11.55 10.66
C TYR A 400 10.61 -10.58 9.69
N SER A 401 9.91 -9.55 9.22
CA SER A 401 10.46 -8.58 8.25
C SER A 401 11.15 -7.38 8.89
N LEU A 402 11.01 -7.21 10.21
CA LEU A 402 11.76 -6.23 10.97
C LEU A 402 13.23 -6.61 11.19
N ASP A 403 13.66 -7.80 10.77
CA ASP A 403 15.07 -8.21 10.73
C ASP A 403 15.96 -7.08 10.15
N PRO A 404 17.03 -6.65 10.86
CA PRO A 404 17.97 -5.64 10.37
C PRO A 404 18.58 -5.94 9.00
N SER A 405 18.74 -7.23 8.65
CA SER A 405 19.25 -7.68 7.36
C SER A 405 18.23 -7.56 6.22
N SER A 406 16.95 -7.32 6.53
CA SER A 406 15.91 -7.09 5.53
C SER A 406 16.05 -5.70 4.91
N ASP A 407 16.14 -5.66 3.58
CA ASP A 407 16.12 -4.40 2.82
C ASP A 407 14.70 -3.92 2.50
N ARG A 408 13.66 -4.67 2.91
CA ARG A 408 12.27 -4.32 2.63
C ARG A 408 11.70 -3.43 3.73
N ARG A 409 11.33 -2.19 3.36
CA ARG A 409 10.93 -1.12 4.29
C ARG A 409 9.71 -0.34 3.81
N THR A 410 8.95 -0.89 2.87
CA THR A 410 7.80 -0.23 2.25
C THR A 410 6.47 -0.85 2.67
N VAL A 411 5.41 -0.06 2.64
CA VAL A 411 4.04 -0.56 2.58
C VAL A 411 3.64 -0.66 1.12
N GLU A 412 3.09 -1.80 0.71
CA GLU A 412 2.74 -2.07 -0.68
C GLU A 412 1.24 -1.91 -0.89
N ILE A 413 0.85 -1.17 -1.92
CA ILE A 413 -0.53 -0.88 -2.28
C ILE A 413 -0.90 -1.60 -3.57
N ARG A 414 -1.81 -2.56 -3.47
CA ARG A 414 -2.22 -3.48 -4.54
C ARG A 414 -3.59 -3.17 -5.15
N PHE A 415 -4.25 -2.06 -4.79
CA PHE A 415 -5.57 -1.70 -5.35
C PHE A 415 -5.58 -1.60 -6.88
N GLY A 416 -4.47 -1.11 -7.46
CA GLY A 416 -4.37 -0.80 -8.87
C GLY A 416 -4.68 -1.99 -9.77
N SER A 417 -5.75 -1.90 -10.55
CA SER A 417 -5.95 -2.82 -11.67
C SER A 417 -4.84 -2.63 -12.70
N GLY A 418 -4.35 -3.73 -13.29
CA GLY A 418 -3.32 -3.69 -14.33
C GLY A 418 -3.68 -2.69 -15.43
N SER A 419 -2.75 -1.80 -15.75
CA SER A 419 -2.96 -0.71 -16.69
C SER A 419 -1.69 -0.42 -17.48
N LEU A 420 -1.88 -0.16 -18.77
CA LEU A 420 -0.85 0.34 -19.68
C LEU A 420 -1.15 1.76 -20.18
N ASP A 421 -2.19 2.39 -19.65
CA ASP A 421 -2.39 3.84 -19.78
C ASP A 421 -1.35 4.55 -18.91
N ALA A 422 -0.34 5.12 -19.57
CA ALA A 422 0.77 5.81 -18.93
C ALA A 422 0.30 6.97 -18.02
N GLU A 423 -0.72 7.72 -18.41
CA GLU A 423 -1.26 8.82 -17.60
C GLU A 423 -1.93 8.27 -16.35
N TRP A 424 -2.74 7.22 -16.49
CA TRP A 424 -3.40 6.60 -15.33
C TRP A 424 -2.39 5.94 -14.38
N VAL A 425 -1.37 5.23 -14.88
CA VAL A 425 -0.35 4.60 -14.04
C VAL A 425 0.33 5.62 -13.14
N ALA A 426 0.75 6.76 -13.70
CA ALA A 426 1.37 7.82 -12.92
C ALA A 426 0.38 8.54 -12.00
N THR A 427 -0.87 8.73 -12.44
CA THR A 427 -1.94 9.33 -11.60
C THR A 427 -2.22 8.45 -10.38
N TRP A 428 -2.34 7.14 -10.58
CA TRP A 428 -2.54 6.19 -9.48
C TRP A 428 -1.37 6.21 -8.49
N ALA A 429 -0.14 6.23 -8.98
CA ALA A 429 1.05 6.38 -8.13
C ALA A 429 1.00 7.68 -7.30
N LYS A 430 0.59 8.80 -7.90
CA LYS A 430 0.42 10.07 -7.17
C LYS A 430 -0.68 10.00 -6.12
N ILE A 431 -1.80 9.34 -6.41
CA ILE A 431 -2.89 9.16 -5.44
C ILE A 431 -2.37 8.40 -4.21
N VAL A 432 -1.69 7.27 -4.42
CA VAL A 432 -1.11 6.47 -3.34
C VAL A 432 -0.07 7.25 -2.53
N VAL A 433 0.84 7.94 -3.20
CA VAL A 433 1.85 8.78 -2.55
C VAL A 433 1.20 9.94 -1.78
N GLY A 434 0.10 10.50 -2.30
CA GLY A 434 -0.69 11.54 -1.66
C GLY A 434 -1.38 11.07 -0.39
N LEU A 435 -2.01 9.90 -0.41
CA LEU A 435 -2.56 9.22 0.77
C LEU A 435 -1.48 9.04 1.85
N PHE A 436 -0.32 8.52 1.46
CA PHE A 436 0.79 8.32 2.38
C PHE A 436 1.29 9.65 2.96
N ARG A 437 1.51 10.66 2.12
CA ARG A 437 1.90 12.03 2.55
C ARG A 437 0.92 12.65 3.52
N PHE A 438 -0.37 12.53 3.25
CA PHE A 438 -1.41 13.03 4.12
C PHE A 438 -1.37 12.32 5.47
N ALA A 439 -1.24 10.98 5.46
CA ALA A 439 -1.09 10.22 6.70
C ALA A 439 0.13 10.67 7.51
N LEU A 440 1.26 11.02 6.88
CA LEU A 440 2.45 11.46 7.62
C LEU A 440 2.31 12.86 8.23
N TYR A 441 1.68 13.79 7.50
CA TYR A 441 1.84 15.23 7.78
C TYR A 441 0.56 15.99 8.08
N ALA A 442 -0.63 15.41 7.87
CA ALA A 442 -1.88 16.10 8.19
C ALA A 442 -1.95 16.44 9.70
N SER A 443 -2.55 17.58 10.04
CA SER A 443 -2.87 17.85 11.44
C SER A 443 -3.82 16.77 11.98
N PRO A 444 -3.86 16.51 13.30
CA PRO A 444 -4.83 15.59 13.88
C PRO A 444 -6.28 15.90 13.49
N SER A 445 -6.65 17.19 13.42
CA SER A 445 -8.00 17.60 13.00
C SER A 445 -8.30 17.21 11.56
N MET A 446 -7.44 17.58 10.60
CA MET A 446 -7.63 17.24 9.18
C MET A 446 -7.69 15.73 8.98
N PHE A 447 -6.84 14.99 9.72
CA PHE A 447 -6.82 13.54 9.65
C PHE A 447 -8.15 12.93 10.13
N ILE A 448 -8.68 13.41 11.27
CA ILE A 448 -9.98 12.97 11.79
C ILE A 448 -11.12 13.35 10.84
N ASP A 449 -11.10 14.55 10.27
CA ASP A 449 -12.14 15.01 9.32
C ASP A 449 -12.22 14.10 8.08
N VAL A 450 -11.07 13.66 7.54
CA VAL A 450 -11.03 12.70 6.42
C VAL A 450 -11.54 11.32 6.85
N LEU A 451 -11.18 10.84 8.05
CA LEU A 451 -11.70 9.56 8.56
C LEU A 451 -13.22 9.61 8.76
N ASP A 452 -13.76 10.73 9.25
CA ASP A 452 -15.20 10.95 9.37
C ASP A 452 -15.89 10.95 7.99
N GLY A 453 -15.30 11.61 6.99
CA GLY A 453 -15.78 11.56 5.61
C GLY A 453 -15.90 10.12 5.08
N CYS A 454 -14.84 9.32 5.24
CA CYS A 454 -14.84 7.91 4.87
C CYS A 454 -15.91 7.10 5.65
N ASP A 455 -16.06 7.33 6.95
CA ASP A 455 -17.06 6.64 7.79
C ASP A 455 -18.50 7.02 7.42
N ARG A 456 -18.75 8.28 7.03
CA ARG A 456 -20.06 8.72 6.50
C ARG A 456 -20.37 8.07 5.16
N ALA A 457 -19.39 7.96 4.25
CA ALA A 457 -19.58 7.32 2.95
C ALA A 457 -20.11 5.88 3.06
N ASP A 458 -19.74 5.15 4.11
CA ASP A 458 -20.22 3.79 4.35
C ASP A 458 -21.70 3.75 4.79
N LYS A 459 -22.16 4.83 5.42
CA LYS A 459 -23.47 4.93 6.07
C LYS A 459 -24.53 5.57 5.20
N GLU A 460 -24.16 6.57 4.41
CA GLU A 460 -25.08 7.39 3.63
C GLU A 460 -24.56 7.65 2.21
N ASP A 461 -25.36 7.27 1.22
CA ASP A 461 -24.99 7.50 -0.18
C ASP A 461 -25.01 9.00 -0.48
N GLY A 462 -23.92 9.53 -1.02
CA GLY A 462 -23.81 10.96 -1.37
C GLY A 462 -23.35 11.87 -0.24
N SER A 463 -22.99 11.34 0.93
CA SER A 463 -22.40 12.13 2.01
C SER A 463 -20.91 12.44 1.76
N TYR A 464 -20.21 11.53 1.09
CA TYR A 464 -18.78 11.61 0.76
C TYR A 464 -18.43 10.55 -0.30
N ASP A 465 -17.53 10.85 -1.24
CA ASP A 465 -17.05 9.90 -2.24
C ASP A 465 -15.53 9.98 -2.47
N VAL A 466 -15.01 9.17 -3.40
CA VAL A 466 -13.57 9.15 -3.71
C VAL A 466 -13.05 10.48 -4.26
N ILE A 467 -13.90 11.29 -4.89
CA ILE A 467 -13.49 12.59 -5.43
C ILE A 467 -13.37 13.62 -4.31
N ASP A 468 -14.30 13.60 -3.34
CA ASP A 468 -14.20 14.41 -2.12
C ASP A 468 -12.94 14.03 -1.32
N LEU A 469 -12.66 12.73 -1.20
CA LEU A 469 -11.41 12.23 -0.61
C LEU A 469 -10.19 12.84 -1.27
N LEU A 470 -10.08 12.76 -2.60
CA LEU A 470 -8.93 13.29 -3.31
C LEU A 470 -8.79 14.82 -3.13
N ASP A 471 -9.88 15.57 -3.08
CA ASP A 471 -9.86 17.00 -2.79
C ASP A 471 -9.35 17.31 -1.38
N ASP A 472 -9.81 16.57 -0.36
CA ASP A 472 -9.40 16.78 1.04
C ASP A 472 -7.95 16.36 1.29
N LEU A 473 -7.43 15.42 0.51
CA LEU A 473 -6.01 15.07 0.48
C LEU A 473 -5.15 16.11 -0.28
N GLY A 474 -5.79 17.10 -0.94
CA GLY A 474 -5.11 18.12 -1.75
C GLY A 474 -4.68 17.65 -3.14
N LEU A 475 -5.26 16.55 -3.64
CA LEU A 475 -4.94 15.91 -4.92
C LEU A 475 -5.87 16.39 -6.04
N PHE A 476 -6.01 17.71 -6.21
CA PHE A 476 -7.01 18.31 -7.09
C PHE A 476 -6.88 17.93 -8.57
N ALA A 477 -5.64 17.77 -9.05
CA ALA A 477 -5.36 17.40 -10.44
C ALA A 477 -5.65 15.91 -10.68
N GLU A 478 -5.26 15.06 -9.74
CA GLU A 478 -5.53 13.62 -9.78
C GLU A 478 -7.04 13.35 -9.66
N ALA A 479 -7.76 14.14 -8.86
CA ALA A 479 -9.21 14.13 -8.81
C ALA A 479 -9.85 14.43 -10.17
N GLU A 480 -9.35 15.40 -10.95
CA GLU A 480 -9.89 15.69 -12.30
C GLU A 480 -9.73 14.50 -13.25
N ILE A 481 -8.60 13.81 -13.17
CA ILE A 481 -8.34 12.62 -13.97
C ILE A 481 -9.24 11.46 -13.50
N ALA A 482 -9.41 11.30 -12.19
CA ALA A 482 -10.30 10.31 -11.60
C ALA A 482 -11.78 10.53 -12.02
N GLU A 483 -12.26 11.78 -12.08
CA GLU A 483 -13.60 12.10 -12.58
C GLU A 483 -13.80 11.62 -14.02
N LYS A 484 -12.86 11.98 -14.91
CA LYS A 484 -12.90 11.56 -16.31
C LYS A 484 -12.90 10.04 -16.42
N ARG A 485 -12.11 9.36 -15.58
CA ARG A 485 -12.04 7.90 -15.52
C ARG A 485 -13.36 7.28 -15.06
N LEU A 486 -13.96 7.78 -13.98
CA LEU A 486 -15.26 7.29 -13.49
C LEU A 486 -16.34 7.45 -14.56
N MET A 487 -16.41 8.62 -15.20
CA MET A 487 -17.39 8.89 -16.26
C MET A 487 -17.16 8.01 -17.50
N ALA A 488 -15.91 7.84 -17.94
CA ALA A 488 -15.56 7.01 -19.08
C ALA A 488 -15.89 5.52 -18.86
N ASN A 489 -15.96 5.08 -17.59
CA ASN A 489 -16.26 3.69 -17.23
C ASN A 489 -17.63 3.51 -16.57
N LYS A 490 -18.47 4.56 -16.55
CA LYS A 490 -19.76 4.55 -15.83
C LYS A 490 -20.60 3.30 -16.14
N ASP A 491 -20.85 3.03 -17.42
CA ASP A 491 -21.70 1.90 -17.82
C ASP A 491 -20.98 0.57 -17.64
N ARG A 492 -19.68 0.51 -17.97
CA ARG A 492 -18.86 -0.72 -17.85
C ARG A 492 -18.73 -1.19 -16.41
N TRP A 493 -18.59 -0.27 -15.46
CA TRP A 493 -18.44 -0.58 -14.03
C TRP A 493 -19.76 -0.47 -13.26
N ASN A 494 -20.88 -0.23 -13.95
CA ASN A 494 -22.21 -0.05 -13.36
C ASN A 494 -22.23 1.01 -12.24
N LEU A 495 -21.57 2.15 -12.47
CA LEU A 495 -21.52 3.25 -11.52
C LEU A 495 -22.82 4.05 -11.55
N THR A 496 -23.34 4.37 -10.37
CA THR A 496 -24.51 5.23 -10.19
C THR A 496 -24.13 6.44 -9.35
N PHE A 497 -24.82 7.56 -9.58
CA PHE A 497 -24.54 8.83 -8.93
C PHE A 497 -25.78 9.34 -8.22
N VAL A 498 -25.61 10.09 -7.13
CA VAL A 498 -26.72 10.73 -6.41
C VAL A 498 -27.19 11.93 -7.21
N GLU A 499 -28.50 12.02 -7.46
CA GLU A 499 -29.09 13.15 -8.15
C GLU A 499 -28.82 14.44 -7.36
N PRO A 500 -28.38 15.53 -8.00
CA PRO A 500 -28.21 16.80 -7.31
C PRO A 500 -29.56 17.24 -6.73
N GLU A 501 -29.59 17.63 -5.46
CA GLU A 501 -30.78 18.22 -4.85
C GLU A 501 -31.20 19.44 -5.70
N SER A 502 -32.44 19.43 -6.19
CA SER A 502 -33.01 20.40 -7.12
C SER A 502 -33.36 21.73 -6.48
#